data_AF-A0A7C4UQE5-F1
#
_entry.id   AF-A0A7C4UQE5-F1
#
_cell.length_a   1.000
_cell.length_b   1.000
_cell.length_c   1.000
_cell.angle_alpha   90.00
_cell.angle_beta   90.00
_cell.angle_gamma   90.00
#
_symmetry.space_group_name_H-M   'P 1'
#
loop_
_entity.id
_entity.type
_entity.pdbx_description
1 polymer ?
#
loop_
_entity_poly.entity_id
_entity_poly.type
_entity_poly.pdbx_seq_one_letter_code
_entity_poly.pdbx_strand_id
1 'polypeptide(L)'
;MPVTTSTPSARDRFLSALIIGAVIGVFVGAFVKMFVTPIRTIPEQMKLSTQRKIEKVIPKSQGPINLPENHPTLVYIRAYQNDDWEKVIQKTLWITERLKKVYEETKSEDKVEEVENSIIKDISNRDINSNYVKKNGVEDQYLFTKEATIIPVAWDRAGPFDDERVKEKVWFLIEYPKPSVALRDERQLPIKSLIVALSVDNEGRIVKSNIIGNAEILRESIKLWETSKGG
;
A
#
# COMPACT_ATOMS: atom_id res chain seq x y z
N MET A 1 55.78 -3.00 -47.74
CA MET A 1 54.69 -2.30 -48.47
C MET A 1 54.04 -1.35 -47.48
N PRO A 2 54.10 -0.02 -47.70
CA PRO A 2 53.56 0.95 -46.75
C PRO A 2 52.03 1.02 -46.87
N VAL A 3 51.35 0.95 -45.71
CA VAL A 3 49.90 1.17 -45.57
C VAL A 3 49.66 2.67 -45.69
N THR A 4 49.03 3.10 -46.79
CA THR A 4 48.54 4.47 -46.96
C THR A 4 47.29 4.68 -46.11
N THR A 5 47.42 5.37 -44.99
CA THR A 5 46.27 5.93 -44.27
C THR A 5 45.80 7.19 -44.99
N SER A 6 44.65 7.11 -45.66
CA SER A 6 44.00 8.26 -46.28
C SER A 6 43.50 9.23 -45.21
N THR A 7 44.10 10.40 -45.12
CA THR A 7 43.59 11.52 -44.33
C THR A 7 42.22 11.96 -44.87
N PRO A 8 41.18 12.07 -44.02
CA PRO A 8 39.86 12.48 -44.47
C PRO A 8 39.88 13.92 -45.02
N SER A 9 39.18 14.12 -46.14
CA SER A 9 39.07 15.38 -46.87
C SER A 9 38.47 16.48 -45.99
N ALA A 10 38.82 17.74 -46.27
CA ALA A 10 38.25 18.90 -45.59
C ALA A 10 36.71 18.94 -45.65
N ARG A 11 36.11 18.37 -46.71
CA ARG A 11 34.66 18.20 -46.85
C ARG A 11 34.07 17.21 -45.82
N ASP A 12 34.77 16.11 -45.55
CA ASP A 12 34.33 15.08 -44.60
C ASP A 12 34.41 15.59 -43.16
N ARG A 13 35.43 16.41 -42.87
CA ARG A 13 35.56 17.11 -41.57
C ARG A 13 34.44 18.14 -41.36
N PHE A 14 34.02 18.83 -42.42
CA PHE A 14 32.94 19.81 -42.35
C PHE A 14 31.57 19.15 -42.15
N LEU A 15 31.27 18.07 -42.88
CA LEU A 15 30.04 17.29 -42.68
C LEU A 15 29.98 16.65 -41.28
N SER A 16 31.11 16.12 -40.79
CA SER A 16 31.18 15.54 -39.45
C SER A 16 30.93 16.60 -38.36
N ALA A 17 31.50 17.79 -38.49
CA ALA A 17 31.28 18.90 -37.56
C ALA A 17 29.82 19.41 -37.59
N LEU A 18 29.18 19.39 -38.76
CA LEU A 18 27.79 19.84 -38.92
C LEU A 18 26.79 18.83 -38.33
N ILE A 19 27.06 17.53 -38.45
CA ILE A 19 26.28 16.46 -37.81
C ILE A 19 26.46 16.49 -36.28
N ILE A 20 27.69 16.65 -35.78
CA ILE A 20 27.95 16.75 -34.34
C ILE A 20 27.31 18.02 -33.76
N GLY A 21 27.38 19.15 -34.47
CA GLY A 21 26.71 20.40 -34.07
C GLY A 21 25.18 20.28 -34.05
N ALA A 22 24.58 19.57 -35.01
CA ALA A 22 23.13 19.34 -35.04
C ALA A 22 22.67 18.40 -33.91
N VAL A 23 23.43 17.35 -33.60
CA VAL A 23 23.12 16.44 -32.48
C VAL A 23 23.23 17.16 -31.14
N ILE A 24 24.28 17.95 -30.91
CA ILE A 24 24.44 18.73 -29.68
C ILE A 24 23.35 19.81 -29.57
N GLY A 25 22.99 20.48 -30.67
CA GLY A 25 21.92 21.49 -30.70
C GLY A 25 20.54 20.91 -30.34
N VAL A 26 20.21 19.70 -30.79
CA VAL A 26 18.96 19.02 -30.43
C VAL A 26 18.97 18.58 -28.96
N PHE A 27 20.09 18.08 -28.44
CA PHE A 27 20.20 17.68 -27.04
C PHE A 27 20.13 18.88 -26.08
N VAL A 28 20.80 20.00 -26.39
CA VAL A 28 20.74 21.23 -25.58
C VAL A 28 19.37 21.91 -25.70
N GLY A 29 18.78 21.95 -26.90
CA GLY A 29 17.43 22.48 -27.11
C GLY A 29 16.35 21.69 -26.37
N ALA A 30 16.48 20.37 -26.28
CA ALA A 30 15.59 19.52 -25.49
C ALA A 30 15.83 19.67 -23.98
N PHE A 31 17.09 19.83 -23.54
CA PHE A 31 17.42 20.03 -22.12
C PHE A 31 16.94 21.40 -21.60
N VAL A 32 17.13 22.48 -22.34
CA VAL A 32 16.65 23.81 -21.94
C VAL A 32 15.11 23.84 -21.90
N LYS A 33 14.43 23.14 -22.82
CA LYS A 33 12.96 23.04 -22.79
C LYS A 33 12.47 22.21 -21.60
N MET A 34 13.24 21.24 -21.11
CA MET A 34 12.90 20.41 -19.95
C MET A 34 13.18 21.11 -18.61
N PHE A 35 14.12 22.07 -18.57
CA PHE A 35 14.44 22.85 -17.36
C PHE A 35 13.76 24.22 -17.28
N VAL A 36 13.20 24.73 -18.38
CA VAL A 36 12.43 26.00 -18.43
C VAL A 36 10.93 25.77 -18.56
N THR A 37 10.45 24.52 -18.65
CA THR A 37 9.04 24.26 -18.34
C THR A 37 8.84 24.51 -16.86
N PRO A 38 8.04 25.54 -16.46
CA PRO A 38 7.68 25.68 -15.07
C PRO A 38 7.05 24.35 -14.65
N ILE A 39 7.44 23.85 -13.47
CA ILE A 39 6.68 22.84 -12.73
C ILE A 39 5.24 23.27 -12.90
N ARG A 40 4.46 22.52 -13.69
CA ARG A 40 3.02 22.76 -13.82
C ARG A 40 2.53 22.62 -12.38
N THR A 41 2.35 23.77 -11.74
CA THR A 41 1.60 23.90 -10.52
C THR A 41 0.33 23.16 -10.81
N ILE A 42 0.15 22.01 -10.14
CA ILE A 42 -1.08 21.25 -10.23
C ILE A 42 -2.18 22.30 -10.06
N PRO A 43 -3.01 22.54 -11.09
CA PRO A 43 -3.99 23.61 -11.04
C PRO A 43 -4.77 23.44 -9.74
N GLU A 44 -5.05 24.53 -9.02
CA GLU A 44 -5.82 24.46 -7.77
C GLU A 44 -7.08 23.60 -7.94
N GLN A 45 -7.69 23.62 -9.13
CA GLN A 45 -8.83 22.80 -9.49
C GLN A 45 -8.56 21.28 -9.57
N MET A 46 -7.35 20.84 -9.94
CA MET A 46 -6.95 19.43 -9.83
C MET A 46 -6.65 19.04 -8.38
N LYS A 47 -6.04 19.93 -7.59
CA LYS A 47 -5.87 19.68 -6.15
C LYS A 47 -7.23 19.57 -5.46
N LEU A 48 -8.15 20.46 -5.79
CA LEU A 48 -9.53 20.50 -5.30
C LEU A 48 -10.36 19.32 -5.82
N SER A 49 -10.16 18.83 -7.05
CA SER A 49 -10.91 17.67 -7.56
C SER A 49 -10.38 16.35 -7.01
N THR A 50 -9.06 16.22 -6.82
CA THR A 50 -8.47 15.13 -6.06
C THR A 50 -8.96 15.20 -4.61
N GLN A 51 -8.80 16.34 -3.92
CA GLN A 51 -9.31 16.53 -2.54
C GLN A 51 -10.81 16.24 -2.41
N ARG A 52 -11.66 16.71 -3.33
CA ARG A 52 -13.10 16.38 -3.35
C ARG A 52 -13.36 14.89 -3.55
N LYS A 53 -12.49 14.17 -4.26
CA LYS A 53 -12.59 12.72 -4.42
C LYS A 53 -12.16 12.00 -3.13
N ILE A 54 -11.11 12.49 -2.46
CA ILE A 54 -10.67 11.99 -1.14
C ILE A 54 -11.74 12.26 -0.06
N GLU A 55 -12.33 13.46 -0.04
CA GLU A 55 -13.44 13.86 0.86
C GLU A 55 -14.72 13.06 0.62
N LYS A 56 -14.87 12.46 -0.58
CA LYS A 56 -16.02 11.62 -0.90
C LYS A 56 -15.86 10.17 -0.40
N VAL A 57 -14.63 9.72 -0.16
CA VAL A 57 -14.34 8.32 0.22
C VAL A 57 -14.04 8.17 1.71
N ILE A 58 -13.45 9.18 2.36
CA ILE A 58 -13.26 9.20 3.82
C ILE A 58 -14.45 9.92 4.46
N PRO A 59 -15.21 9.29 5.38
CA PRO A 59 -16.22 10.00 6.17
C PRO A 59 -15.57 11.20 6.89
N LYS A 60 -16.27 12.34 6.99
CA LYS A 60 -15.86 13.70 7.39
C LYS A 60 -15.04 13.91 8.71
N SER A 61 -14.36 12.93 9.27
CA SER A 61 -13.53 13.10 10.44
C SER A 61 -12.08 13.39 10.06
N GLN A 62 -11.66 14.63 10.33
CA GLN A 62 -10.31 15.17 10.08
C GLN A 62 -9.42 15.11 11.34
N GLY A 63 -9.63 14.14 12.23
CA GLY A 63 -8.84 13.99 13.44
C GLY A 63 -8.94 12.60 14.07
N PRO A 64 -8.06 12.28 15.03
CA PRO A 64 -8.16 11.05 15.80
C PRO A 64 -9.54 10.96 16.44
N ILE A 65 -10.23 9.85 16.21
CA ILE A 65 -11.46 9.54 16.95
C ILE A 65 -11.11 8.70 18.17
N ASN A 66 -11.90 8.86 19.23
CA ASN A 66 -11.80 7.96 20.36
C ASN A 66 -12.58 6.68 20.05
N LEU A 67 -11.85 5.58 19.86
CA LEU A 67 -12.39 4.25 19.64
C LEU A 67 -12.12 3.42 20.91
N PRO A 68 -13.13 2.71 21.47
CA PRO A 68 -12.92 1.91 22.67
C PRO A 68 -11.76 0.92 22.52
N GLU A 69 -10.92 0.76 23.55
CA GLU A 69 -9.73 -0.09 23.44
C GLU A 69 -10.04 -1.57 23.13
N ASN A 70 -11.23 -2.02 23.53
CA ASN A 70 -11.75 -3.37 23.26
C ASN A 70 -12.50 -3.47 21.92
N HIS A 71 -12.50 -2.41 21.10
CA HIS A 71 -13.16 -2.42 19.80
C HIS A 71 -12.54 -3.52 18.92
N PRO A 72 -13.36 -4.32 18.20
CA PRO A 72 -12.88 -5.47 17.42
C PRO A 72 -11.69 -5.20 16.50
N THR A 73 -11.71 -4.06 15.79
CA THR A 73 -10.62 -3.65 14.91
C THR A 73 -9.32 -3.36 15.64
N LEU A 74 -9.36 -2.69 16.80
CA LEU A 74 -8.15 -2.45 17.61
C LEU A 74 -7.60 -3.73 18.21
N VAL A 75 -8.47 -4.63 18.68
CA VAL A 75 -8.06 -5.96 19.16
C VAL A 75 -7.36 -6.75 18.06
N TYR A 76 -7.91 -6.74 16.85
CA TYR A 76 -7.33 -7.39 15.68
C TYR A 76 -5.96 -6.79 15.28
N ILE A 77 -5.86 -5.47 15.21
CA ILE A 77 -4.60 -4.78 14.90
C ILE A 77 -3.54 -5.09 15.95
N ARG A 78 -3.89 -5.01 17.23
CA ARG A 78 -2.98 -5.34 18.35
C ARG A 78 -2.52 -6.80 18.28
N ALA A 79 -3.39 -7.71 17.85
CA ALA A 79 -3.02 -9.12 17.67
C ALA A 79 -1.88 -9.27 16.65
N TYR A 80 -1.92 -8.57 15.52
CA TYR A 80 -0.79 -8.54 14.56
C TYR A 80 0.47 -7.91 15.16
N GLN A 81 0.34 -6.83 15.92
CA GLN A 81 1.49 -6.16 16.53
C GLN A 81 2.16 -6.99 17.64
N ASN A 82 1.41 -7.90 18.26
CA ASN A 82 1.88 -8.77 19.34
C ASN A 82 2.21 -10.20 18.89
N ASP A 83 2.09 -10.51 17.59
CA ASP A 83 2.20 -11.87 17.04
C ASP A 83 1.21 -12.88 17.69
N ASP A 84 0.04 -12.41 18.10
CA ASP A 84 -1.04 -13.24 18.67
C ASP A 84 -1.90 -13.82 17.53
N TRP A 85 -1.37 -14.87 16.89
CA TRP A 85 -1.96 -15.46 15.69
C TRP A 85 -3.28 -16.16 15.95
N GLU A 86 -3.45 -16.77 17.13
CA GLU A 86 -4.73 -17.35 17.56
C GLU A 86 -5.81 -16.27 17.58
N LYS A 87 -5.51 -15.08 18.12
CA LYS A 87 -6.44 -13.96 18.13
C LYS A 87 -6.73 -13.43 16.74
N VAL A 88 -5.73 -13.36 15.85
CA VAL A 88 -5.93 -13.00 14.44
C VAL A 88 -6.91 -13.97 13.77
N ILE A 89 -6.74 -15.26 13.99
CA ILE A 89 -7.63 -16.32 13.46
C ILE A 89 -9.06 -16.14 13.98
N GLN A 90 -9.23 -16.03 15.30
CA GLN A 90 -10.54 -15.85 15.94
C GLN A 90 -11.26 -14.58 15.47
N LYS A 91 -10.49 -13.53 15.15
CA LYS A 91 -11.02 -12.24 14.71
C LYS A 91 -11.17 -12.13 13.20
N THR A 92 -10.86 -13.15 12.41
CA THR A 92 -11.01 -13.11 10.95
C THR A 92 -12.18 -13.97 10.50
N LEU A 93 -13.23 -13.36 9.96
CA LEU A 93 -14.49 -14.06 9.62
C LEU A 93 -14.25 -15.29 8.72
N TRP A 94 -13.57 -15.11 7.59
CA TRP A 94 -13.39 -16.20 6.63
C TRP A 94 -12.57 -17.37 7.20
N ILE A 95 -11.64 -17.10 8.14
CA ILE A 95 -10.88 -18.17 8.80
C ILE A 95 -11.81 -18.96 9.71
N THR A 96 -12.61 -18.28 10.53
CA THR A 96 -13.59 -18.95 11.39
C THR A 96 -14.61 -19.76 10.59
N GLU A 97 -15.09 -19.24 9.45
CA GLU A 97 -15.98 -19.97 8.53
C GLU A 97 -15.29 -21.20 7.93
N ARG A 98 -14.01 -21.07 7.55
CA ARG A 98 -13.23 -22.18 7.03
C ARG A 98 -13.03 -23.28 8.06
N LEU A 99 -12.64 -22.94 9.29
CA LEU A 99 -12.45 -23.90 10.38
C LEU A 99 -13.75 -24.59 10.75
N LYS A 100 -14.86 -23.84 10.83
CA LYS A 100 -16.20 -24.40 11.03
C LYS A 100 -16.56 -25.40 9.94
N LYS A 101 -16.31 -25.07 8.67
CA LYS A 101 -16.56 -25.97 7.55
C LYS A 101 -15.71 -27.25 7.63
N VAL A 102 -14.43 -27.14 7.99
CA VAL A 102 -13.56 -28.31 8.21
C VAL A 102 -14.12 -29.22 9.29
N TYR A 103 -14.56 -28.67 10.42
CA TYR A 103 -15.21 -29.43 11.48
C TYR A 103 -16.51 -30.09 10.99
N GLU A 104 -17.33 -29.35 10.24
CA GLU A 104 -18.60 -29.85 9.72
C GLU A 104 -18.41 -31.04 8.77
N GLU A 105 -17.37 -31.02 7.93
CA GLU A 105 -17.03 -32.05 6.94
C GLU A 105 -16.33 -33.27 7.55
N THR A 106 -15.45 -33.07 8.55
CA THR A 106 -14.59 -34.13 9.09
C THR A 106 -15.06 -34.67 10.43
N LYS A 107 -15.85 -33.89 11.19
CA LYS A 107 -16.22 -34.15 12.60
C LYS A 107 -15.01 -34.42 13.50
N SER A 108 -13.86 -33.82 13.21
CA SER A 108 -12.59 -34.07 13.90
C SER A 108 -11.96 -32.75 14.35
N GLU A 109 -11.75 -32.60 15.66
CA GLU A 109 -11.02 -31.45 16.22
C GLU A 109 -9.55 -31.47 15.82
N ASP A 110 -8.91 -32.65 15.79
CA ASP A 110 -7.51 -32.78 15.32
C ASP A 110 -7.33 -32.22 13.90
N LYS A 111 -8.33 -32.37 13.02
CA LYS A 111 -8.30 -31.80 11.67
C LYS A 111 -8.48 -30.29 11.65
N VAL A 112 -9.28 -29.74 12.58
CA VAL A 112 -9.41 -28.29 12.75
C VAL A 112 -8.08 -27.71 13.22
N GLU A 113 -7.47 -28.33 14.23
CA GLU A 113 -6.18 -27.93 14.79
C GLU A 113 -5.06 -28.01 13.72
N GLU A 114 -5.04 -29.04 12.89
CA GLU A 114 -4.10 -29.16 11.76
C GLU A 114 -4.22 -27.97 10.80
N VAL A 115 -5.45 -27.60 10.42
CA VAL A 115 -5.71 -26.47 9.52
C VAL A 115 -5.38 -25.14 10.18
N GLU A 116 -5.72 -24.96 11.46
CA GLU A 116 -5.38 -23.79 12.25
C GLU A 116 -3.87 -23.59 12.30
N ASN A 117 -3.12 -24.62 12.67
CA ASN A 117 -1.65 -24.59 12.71
C ASN A 117 -1.03 -24.30 11.33
N SER A 118 -1.60 -24.83 10.25
CA SER A 118 -1.17 -24.49 8.90
C SER A 118 -1.37 -23.01 8.60
N ILE A 119 -2.53 -22.45 8.97
CA ILE A 119 -2.83 -21.03 8.75
C ILE A 119 -1.91 -20.14 9.59
N ILE A 120 -1.66 -20.49 10.86
CA ILE A 120 -0.70 -19.78 11.72
C ILE A 120 0.69 -19.80 11.09
N LYS A 121 1.13 -20.95 10.60
CA LYS A 121 2.43 -21.07 9.91
C LYS A 121 2.50 -20.19 8.67
N ASP A 122 1.43 -20.11 7.89
CA ASP A 122 1.39 -19.28 6.67
C ASP A 122 1.39 -17.78 7.02
N ILE A 123 0.62 -17.36 8.03
CA ILE A 123 0.54 -15.95 8.46
C ILE A 123 1.81 -15.50 9.20
N SER A 124 2.45 -16.37 9.97
CA SER A 124 3.66 -16.02 10.72
C SER A 124 4.90 -15.90 9.84
N ASN A 125 4.94 -16.60 8.69
CA ASN A 125 6.07 -16.58 7.77
C ASN A 125 5.97 -15.38 6.80
N ARG A 126 6.52 -14.24 7.22
CA ARG A 126 6.66 -13.04 6.38
C ARG A 126 7.66 -13.27 5.24
N ASP A 127 7.19 -13.20 4.01
CA ASP A 127 8.07 -13.00 2.85
C ASP A 127 8.35 -11.50 2.67
N ILE A 128 9.59 -11.09 2.96
CA ILE A 128 10.01 -9.69 2.82
C ILE A 128 9.79 -9.15 1.40
N ASN A 129 9.84 -10.02 0.39
CA ASN A 129 9.60 -9.62 -1.00
C ASN A 129 8.13 -9.29 -1.27
N SER A 130 7.22 -9.74 -0.41
CA SER A 130 5.79 -9.48 -0.49
C SER A 130 5.33 -8.24 0.31
N ASN A 131 6.26 -7.52 0.96
CA ASN A 131 6.01 -6.29 1.72
C ASN A 131 5.80 -5.06 0.82
N TYR A 132 4.84 -5.13 -0.11
CA TYR A 132 4.45 -4.02 -0.95
C TYR A 132 2.97 -4.09 -1.34
N VAL A 133 2.35 -2.93 -1.51
CA VAL A 133 0.98 -2.80 -1.98
C VAL A 133 0.88 -3.31 -3.41
N LYS A 134 0.11 -4.38 -3.64
CA LYS A 134 -0.23 -4.88 -4.98
C LYS A 134 -1.58 -4.30 -5.42
N LYS A 135 -1.93 -4.47 -6.70
CA LYS A 135 -3.24 -4.03 -7.24
C LYS A 135 -4.43 -4.55 -6.40
N ASN A 136 -4.34 -5.80 -5.93
CA ASN A 136 -5.41 -6.49 -5.21
C ASN A 136 -5.37 -6.30 -3.68
N GLY A 137 -4.45 -5.48 -3.17
CA GLY A 137 -4.24 -5.28 -1.74
C GLY A 137 -2.86 -5.76 -1.27
N VAL A 138 -2.73 -5.92 0.03
CA VAL A 138 -1.54 -6.46 0.71
C VAL A 138 -2.02 -7.25 1.92
N GLU A 139 -1.24 -8.22 2.36
CA GLU A 139 -1.56 -8.93 3.60
C GLU A 139 -1.40 -8.02 4.82
N ASP A 140 -2.33 -8.16 5.76
CA ASP A 140 -2.45 -7.32 6.94
C ASP A 140 -1.19 -7.36 7.84
N GLN A 141 -0.43 -8.45 7.81
CA GLN A 141 0.85 -8.56 8.53
C GLN A 141 1.89 -7.51 8.13
N TYR A 142 1.82 -7.01 6.89
CA TYR A 142 2.70 -5.94 6.40
C TYR A 142 2.14 -4.55 6.70
N LEU A 143 0.82 -4.44 6.89
CA LEU A 143 0.17 -3.19 7.30
C LEU A 143 0.43 -2.90 8.77
N PHE A 144 0.15 -3.88 9.64
CA PHE A 144 0.14 -3.74 11.09
C PHE A 144 1.46 -4.21 11.71
N THR A 145 2.58 -3.62 11.26
CA THR A 145 3.89 -3.87 11.87
C THR A 145 3.91 -3.40 13.34
N LYS A 146 4.76 -4.02 14.18
CA LYS A 146 4.83 -3.70 15.61
C LYS A 146 5.16 -2.23 15.88
N GLU A 147 5.95 -1.64 14.98
CA GLU A 147 6.43 -0.27 15.09
C GLU A 147 5.47 0.74 14.44
N ALA A 148 4.44 0.30 13.71
CA ALA A 148 3.48 1.21 13.09
C ALA A 148 2.62 1.88 14.16
N THR A 149 2.45 3.19 14.02
CA THR A 149 1.46 3.94 14.79
C THR A 149 0.12 3.85 14.08
N ILE A 150 -0.92 3.44 14.82
CA ILE A 150 -2.25 3.20 14.28
C ILE A 150 -3.24 4.17 14.93
N ILE A 151 -3.82 5.05 14.13
CA ILE A 151 -4.69 6.13 14.61
C ILE A 151 -6.07 5.94 13.99
N PRO A 152 -7.13 5.66 14.76
CA PRO A 152 -8.50 5.64 14.25
C PRO A 152 -8.87 7.04 13.76
N VAL A 153 -9.32 7.18 12.51
CA VAL A 153 -9.67 8.47 11.91
C VAL A 153 -11.15 8.60 11.56
N ALA A 154 -11.87 7.50 11.33
CA ALA A 154 -13.33 7.54 11.13
C ALA A 154 -13.99 6.22 11.51
N TRP A 155 -15.26 6.27 11.91
CA TRP A 155 -16.08 5.11 12.26
C TRP A 155 -17.47 5.27 11.66
N ASP A 156 -17.77 4.47 10.66
CA ASP A 156 -19.05 4.43 9.98
C ASP A 156 -19.89 3.26 10.47
N ARG A 157 -21.10 3.55 10.95
CA ARG A 157 -22.11 2.59 11.42
C ARG A 157 -23.45 2.75 10.69
N ALA A 158 -23.56 3.73 9.80
CA ALA A 158 -24.83 4.10 9.20
C ALA A 158 -25.12 3.30 7.93
N GLY A 159 -24.07 2.83 7.23
CA GLY A 159 -24.21 2.17 5.94
C GLY A 159 -24.83 3.09 4.87
N PRO A 160 -25.32 2.53 3.76
CA PRO A 160 -25.22 1.12 3.37
C PRO A 160 -23.78 0.70 3.05
N PHE A 161 -23.44 -0.55 3.37
CA PHE A 161 -22.19 -1.18 2.94
C PHE A 161 -22.45 -2.11 1.77
N ASP A 162 -21.47 -2.29 0.89
CA ASP A 162 -21.59 -3.16 -0.29
C ASP A 162 -21.72 -4.64 0.08
N ASP A 163 -21.22 -5.04 1.26
CA ASP A 163 -21.30 -6.39 1.81
C ASP A 163 -22.26 -6.40 3.01
N GLU A 164 -23.33 -7.19 2.90
CA GLU A 164 -24.40 -7.31 3.91
C GLU A 164 -23.92 -7.82 5.27
N ARG A 165 -22.75 -8.48 5.31
CA ARG A 165 -22.13 -8.97 6.55
C ARG A 165 -21.51 -7.84 7.36
N VAL A 166 -21.25 -6.69 6.72
CA VAL A 166 -20.61 -5.55 7.36
C VAL A 166 -21.63 -4.75 8.15
N LYS A 167 -21.40 -4.66 9.46
CA LYS A 167 -22.16 -3.83 10.40
C LYS A 167 -21.57 -2.43 10.51
N GLU A 168 -20.25 -2.35 10.47
CA GLU A 168 -19.51 -1.10 10.63
C GLU A 168 -18.17 -1.16 9.93
N LYS A 169 -17.65 0.02 9.59
CA LYS A 169 -16.33 0.20 8.97
C LYS A 169 -15.55 1.25 9.76
N VAL A 170 -14.32 0.91 10.13
CA VAL A 170 -13.41 1.82 10.83
C VAL A 170 -12.21 2.11 9.95
N TRP A 171 -11.91 3.39 9.79
CA TRP A 171 -10.77 3.89 9.05
C TRP A 171 -9.63 4.23 10.00
N PHE A 172 -8.41 3.87 9.61
CA PHE A 172 -7.19 4.07 10.37
C PHE A 172 -6.14 4.76 9.52
N LEU A 173 -5.51 5.79 10.06
CA LEU A 173 -4.21 6.27 9.58
C LEU A 173 -3.13 5.36 10.16
N ILE A 174 -2.36 4.74 9.28
CA ILE A 174 -1.16 3.98 9.60
C ILE A 174 0.04 4.87 9.31
N GLU A 175 0.92 5.07 10.28
CA GLU A 175 2.18 5.77 10.12
C GLU A 175 3.35 4.86 10.48
N TYR A 176 4.33 4.78 9.58
CA TYR A 176 5.56 4.04 9.82
C TYR A 176 6.65 4.98 10.33
N PRO A 177 7.39 4.62 11.39
CA PRO A 177 8.36 5.52 12.01
C PRO A 177 9.66 5.66 11.20
N LYS A 178 9.99 4.67 10.36
CA LYS A 178 11.20 4.68 9.53
C LYS A 178 11.00 3.89 8.21
N PRO A 179 11.73 4.23 7.14
CA PRO A 179 11.61 3.55 5.84
C PRO A 179 11.91 2.05 5.86
N SER A 180 12.77 1.57 6.78
CA SER A 180 13.23 0.17 6.79
C SER A 180 12.19 -0.83 7.29
N VAL A 181 11.17 -0.38 8.01
CA VAL A 181 10.05 -1.22 8.49
C VAL A 181 8.74 -0.91 7.76
N ALA A 182 8.76 0.07 6.87
CA ALA A 182 7.59 0.52 6.17
C ALA A 182 7.12 -0.48 5.12
N LEU A 183 5.80 -0.55 4.95
CA LEU A 183 5.19 -1.08 3.74
C LEU A 183 5.67 -0.28 2.52
N ARG A 184 5.81 -0.94 1.37
CA ARG A 184 6.23 -0.30 0.12
C ARG A 184 5.07 -0.10 -0.85
N ASP A 185 5.18 0.86 -1.75
CA ASP A 185 4.26 1.02 -2.87
C ASP A 185 4.57 0.02 -4.02
N GLU A 186 3.80 0.08 -5.10
CA GLU A 186 4.00 -0.77 -6.30
C GLU A 186 5.37 -0.57 -6.97
N ARG A 187 6.06 0.54 -6.70
CA ARG A 187 7.40 0.86 -7.20
C ARG A 187 8.49 0.53 -6.18
N GLN A 188 8.14 -0.20 -5.12
CA GLN A 188 9.03 -0.57 -4.02
C GLN A 188 9.54 0.62 -3.19
N LEU A 189 8.89 1.78 -3.27
CA LEU A 189 9.22 2.95 -2.46
C LEU A 189 8.55 2.86 -1.08
N PRO A 190 9.27 3.17 0.01
CA PRO A 190 8.72 3.07 1.35
C PRO A 190 7.60 4.10 1.57
N ILE A 191 6.48 3.60 2.11
CA ILE A 191 5.32 4.41 2.48
C ILE A 191 5.57 4.98 3.88
N LYS A 192 5.39 6.29 4.02
CA LYS A 192 5.44 6.97 5.32
C LYS A 192 4.13 6.83 6.06
N SER A 193 3.01 7.02 5.35
CA SER A 193 1.68 6.85 5.92
C SER A 193 0.65 6.48 4.86
N LEU A 194 -0.43 5.83 5.27
CA LEU A 194 -1.60 5.51 4.45
C LEU A 194 -2.84 5.37 5.33
N ILE A 195 -4.01 5.49 4.72
CA ILE A 195 -5.29 5.22 5.36
C ILE A 195 -5.79 3.86 4.89
N VAL A 196 -6.23 3.04 5.86
CA VAL A 196 -6.89 1.77 5.61
C VAL A 196 -8.25 1.69 6.30
N ALA A 197 -9.15 0.87 5.79
CA ALA A 197 -10.42 0.55 6.42
C ALA A 197 -10.46 -0.94 6.83
N LEU A 198 -11.04 -1.19 8.00
CA LEU A 198 -11.41 -2.53 8.46
C LEU A 198 -12.92 -2.59 8.63
N SER A 199 -13.53 -3.59 8.01
CA SER A 199 -14.96 -3.86 8.11
C SER A 199 -15.22 -4.90 9.19
N VAL A 200 -16.28 -4.74 9.98
CA VAL A 200 -16.62 -5.62 11.11
C VAL A 200 -18.03 -6.14 10.95
N ASP A 201 -18.24 -7.42 11.28
CA ASP A 201 -19.55 -8.04 11.32
C ASP A 201 -20.29 -7.87 12.67
N ASN A 202 -21.45 -8.51 12.80
CA ASN A 202 -22.24 -8.48 14.03
C ASN A 202 -21.59 -9.17 15.24
N GLU A 203 -20.64 -10.08 15.01
CA GLU A 203 -19.94 -10.85 16.05
C GLU A 203 -18.58 -10.22 16.42
N GLY A 204 -18.23 -9.08 15.81
CA GLY A 204 -16.95 -8.43 16.06
C GLY A 204 -15.78 -9.17 15.42
N ARG A 205 -15.98 -9.76 14.24
CA ARG A 205 -14.96 -10.34 13.35
C ARG A 205 -14.71 -9.40 12.18
N ILE A 206 -13.48 -9.37 11.71
CA ILE A 206 -13.06 -8.61 10.53
C ILE A 206 -13.58 -9.31 9.28
N VAL A 207 -14.36 -8.57 8.50
CA VAL A 207 -14.86 -8.97 7.19
C VAL A 207 -13.83 -8.59 6.14
N LYS A 208 -13.62 -9.49 5.19
CA LYS A 208 -12.63 -9.32 4.12
C LYS A 208 -13.05 -8.21 3.16
N SER A 209 -12.32 -7.11 3.16
CA SER A 209 -12.62 -5.97 2.26
C SER A 209 -12.07 -6.15 0.84
N ASN A 210 -11.10 -7.06 0.62
CA ASN A 210 -10.40 -7.24 -0.67
C ASN A 210 -10.02 -8.70 -0.93
N ILE A 211 -9.66 -9.08 -2.17
CA ILE A 211 -9.27 -10.46 -2.53
C ILE A 211 -7.99 -10.91 -1.79
N ILE A 212 -7.07 -9.99 -1.48
CA ILE A 212 -5.82 -10.22 -0.73
C ILE A 212 -5.74 -9.22 0.44
N GLY A 213 -5.60 -9.72 1.67
CA GLY A 213 -5.71 -8.91 2.90
C GLY A 213 -7.15 -8.66 3.32
N ASN A 214 -7.37 -8.34 4.60
CA ASN A 214 -8.69 -7.97 5.10
C ASN A 214 -8.90 -6.45 5.07
N ALA A 215 -7.82 -5.67 5.01
CA ALA A 215 -7.88 -4.21 4.97
C ALA A 215 -8.16 -3.62 3.58
N GLU A 216 -9.02 -2.61 3.53
CA GLU A 216 -9.23 -1.76 2.36
C GLU A 216 -8.20 -0.63 2.37
N ILE A 217 -7.39 -0.49 1.31
CA ILE A 217 -6.38 0.58 1.24
C ILE A 217 -6.92 1.75 0.42
N LEU A 218 -6.94 2.93 1.03
CA LEU A 218 -7.25 4.16 0.33
C LEU A 218 -6.03 4.68 -0.41
N ARG A 219 -5.88 4.35 -1.70
CA ARG A 219 -4.64 4.57 -2.46
C ARG A 219 -4.22 6.04 -2.57
N GLU A 220 -5.17 6.94 -2.70
CA GLU A 220 -4.96 8.40 -2.73
C GLU A 220 -4.36 8.96 -1.44
N SER A 221 -4.44 8.23 -0.33
CA SER A 221 -3.91 8.66 0.96
C SER A 221 -2.43 8.30 1.18
N ILE A 222 -1.85 7.50 0.28
CA ILE A 222 -0.47 7.03 0.39
C ILE A 222 0.48 8.23 0.31
N LYS A 223 1.23 8.45 1.38
CA LYS A 223 2.35 9.41 1.44
C LYS A 223 3.64 8.62 1.50
N LEU A 224 4.57 8.91 0.61
CA LEU A 224 5.89 8.28 0.58
C LEU A 224 6.85 9.01 1.51
N TRP A 225 7.92 8.31 1.90
CA TRP A 225 9.07 9.00 2.46
C TRP A 225 9.70 9.92 1.43
N GLU A 226 10.16 11.09 1.87
CA GLU A 226 11.01 11.94 1.05
C GLU A 226 12.33 11.22 0.84
N THR A 227 12.49 10.58 -0.31
CA THR A 227 13.79 10.07 -0.74
C THR A 227 14.59 11.27 -1.24
N SER A 228 15.25 11.99 -0.34
CA SER A 228 16.32 12.89 -0.76
C SER A 228 17.33 12.04 -1.53
N LYS A 229 17.60 12.42 -2.79
CA LYS A 229 18.69 11.84 -3.57
C LYS A 229 20.00 12.05 -2.81
N GLY A 230 20.73 10.97 -2.52
CA GLY A 230 22.17 11.00 -2.24
C GLY A 230 22.55 10.84 -0.77
N GLY A 231 22.96 9.62 -0.42
CA GLY A 231 24.15 9.39 0.40
C GLY A 231 25.27 8.93 -0.53
#